data_AF-A0A1A3PWG5-F1
#
_entry.id   AF-A0A1A3PWG5-F1
#
_cell.length_a   1.000
_cell.length_b   1.000
_cell.length_c   1.000
_cell.angle_alpha   90.00
_cell.angle_beta   90.00
_cell.angle_gamma   90.00
#
_symmetry.space_group_name_H-M   'P 1'
#
loop_
_entity.id
_entity.type
_entity.pdbx_description
1 polymer ?
#
loop_
_entity_poly.entity_id
_entity_poly.type
_entity_poly.pdbx_seq_one_letter_code
_entity_poly.pdbx_strand_id
1 'polypeptide(L)'
;MIGIAALAVGIVLGLVFHPNVPEVVQPYLPIAVVAALDAVFGGLRAYLERIFDPKVFVVSFVFNVLVAALIVYVGDQLGVG
;
A
#
# COMPACT_ATOMS: atom_id res chain seq x y z
N MET A 1 -17.73 -4.33 -3.67
CA MET A 1 -18.07 -4.19 -2.22
C MET A 1 -17.06 -4.88 -1.31
N ILE A 2 -16.60 -6.10 -1.61
CA ILE A 2 -15.64 -6.85 -0.76
C ILE A 2 -14.31 -6.11 -0.55
N GLY A 3 -13.75 -5.46 -1.59
CA GLY A 3 -12.46 -4.76 -1.49
C GLY A 3 -12.46 -3.54 -0.55
N ILE A 4 -13.53 -2.73 -0.59
CA ILE A 4 -13.68 -1.57 0.32
C ILE A 4 -13.86 -2.04 1.76
N ALA A 5 -14.63 -3.12 1.98
CA ALA A 5 -14.78 -3.73 3.29
C ALA A 5 -13.44 -4.28 3.82
N ALA A 6 -12.65 -4.94 2.96
CA ALA A 6 -11.33 -5.44 3.33
C ALA A 6 -10.34 -4.30 3.70
N LEU A 7 -10.38 -3.18 2.97
CA LEU A 7 -9.60 -1.98 3.30
C LEU A 7 -10.00 -1.41 4.67
N ALA A 8 -11.31 -1.24 4.91
CA ALA A 8 -11.81 -0.71 6.18
C ALA A 8 -11.43 -1.61 7.36
N VAL A 9 -11.56 -2.93 7.20
CA VAL A 9 -11.14 -3.91 8.21
C VAL A 9 -9.63 -3.81 8.46
N GLY A 10 -8.81 -3.73 7.41
CA GLY A 10 -7.36 -3.57 7.54
C GLY A 10 -6.95 -2.32 8.33
N ILE A 11 -7.59 -1.18 8.04
CA ILE A 11 -7.35 0.08 8.77
C ILE A 11 -7.72 -0.06 10.24
N VAL A 12 -8.91 -0.60 10.55
CA VAL A 12 -9.37 -0.80 11.93
C VAL A 12 -8.43 -1.74 12.69
N LEU A 13 -8.02 -2.84 12.09
CA LEU A 13 -7.06 -3.76 12.70
C LEU A 13 -5.71 -3.07 12.97
N GLY A 14 -5.19 -2.29 12.03
CA GLY A 14 -3.95 -1.54 12.22
C GLY A 14 -4.02 -0.56 13.39
N LEU A 15 -5.13 0.17 13.52
CA LEU A 15 -5.36 1.14 14.60
C LEU A 15 -5.61 0.49 15.96
N VAL A 16 -6.19 -0.71 16.01
CA VAL A 16 -6.46 -1.40 17.29
C VAL A 16 -5.21 -2.10 17.80
N PHE A 17 -4.53 -2.85 16.93
CA PHE A 17 -3.45 -3.74 17.35
C PHE A 17 -2.10 -3.06 17.53
N HIS A 18 -1.90 -1.85 16.99
CA HIS A 18 -0.62 -1.12 17.03
C HIS A 18 0.59 -2.07 16.93
N PRO A 19 0.73 -2.81 15.81
CA PRO A 19 1.78 -3.78 15.68
C PRO A 19 3.15 -3.12 15.91
N ASN A 20 3.96 -3.68 16.80
CA ASN A 20 5.32 -3.21 17.03
C ASN A 20 6.12 -3.41 15.73
N VAL A 21 6.49 -2.31 15.09
CA VAL A 21 7.26 -2.33 13.84
C VAL A 21 8.75 -2.37 14.20
N PRO A 22 9.51 -3.37 13.75
CA PRO A 22 10.95 -3.40 13.92
C PRO A 22 11.63 -2.16 13.31
N GLU A 23 12.71 -1.67 13.93
CA GLU A 23 13.43 -0.48 13.45
C GLU A 23 13.90 -0.60 11.98
N VAL A 24 14.24 -1.82 11.55
CA VAL A 24 14.69 -2.10 10.17
C VAL A 24 13.60 -1.83 9.13
N VAL A 25 12.31 -1.97 9.48
CA VAL A 25 11.18 -1.77 8.56
C VAL A 25 10.49 -0.42 8.72
N GLN A 26 10.83 0.33 9.77
CA GLN A 26 10.24 1.66 10.03
C GLN A 26 10.39 2.64 8.86
N PRO A 27 11.54 2.77 8.18
CA PRO A 27 11.68 3.71 7.05
C PRO A 27 10.81 3.35 5.83
N TYR A 28 10.54 2.06 5.66
CA TYR A 28 9.84 1.50 4.51
C TYR A 28 8.33 1.64 4.63
N LEU A 29 7.82 1.64 5.87
CA LEU A 29 6.39 1.60 6.17
C LEU A 29 5.62 2.83 5.64
N PRO A 30 6.04 4.09 5.88
CA PRO A 30 5.30 5.26 5.44
C PRO A 30 5.15 5.31 3.91
N ILE A 31 6.23 4.98 3.19
CA ILE A 31 6.24 5.01 1.72
C ILE A 31 5.40 3.87 1.15
N ALA A 32 5.46 2.67 1.74
CA ALA A 32 4.58 1.55 1.39
C ALA A 32 3.09 1.91 1.61
N VAL A 33 2.76 2.60 2.69
CA VAL A 33 1.39 3.06 2.97
C VAL A 33 0.92 4.09 1.95
N VAL A 34 1.76 5.07 1.59
CA VAL A 34 1.41 6.07 0.56
C VAL A 34 1.20 5.39 -0.80
N ALA A 35 2.06 4.45 -1.18
CA ALA A 35 1.90 3.67 -2.42
C ALA A 35 0.64 2.79 -2.42
N ALA A 36 0.30 2.19 -1.28
CA ALA A 36 -0.95 1.44 -1.11
C ALA A 36 -2.18 2.35 -1.27
N LEU A 37 -2.14 3.57 -0.69
CA LEU A 37 -3.21 4.55 -0.83
C LEU A 37 -3.35 5.03 -2.28
N ASP A 38 -2.26 5.25 -3.00
CA ASP A 38 -2.28 5.59 -4.44
C ASP A 38 -3.04 4.53 -5.25
N ALA A 39 -2.74 3.24 -5.04
CA ALA A 39 -3.45 2.15 -5.69
C ALA A 39 -4.95 2.11 -5.32
N VAL A 40 -5.31 2.43 -4.07
CA VAL A 40 -6.71 2.56 -3.62
C VAL A 40 -7.43 3.69 -4.35
N PHE A 41 -6.81 4.87 -4.49
CA PHE A 41 -7.38 5.97 -5.25
C PHE A 41 -7.50 5.63 -6.74
N GLY A 42 -6.52 4.95 -7.33
CA GLY A 42 -6.60 4.42 -8.69
C GLY A 42 -7.76 3.43 -8.88
N GLY A 43 -7.95 2.53 -7.92
CA GLY A 43 -9.09 1.60 -7.90
C GLY A 43 -10.43 2.30 -7.75
N LEU A 44 -10.52 3.31 -6.88
CA LEU A 44 -11.72 4.14 -6.71
C LEU A 44 -12.07 4.87 -8.01
N ARG A 45 -11.08 5.46 -8.67
CA ARG A 45 -11.25 6.11 -9.98
C ARG A 45 -11.78 5.13 -11.02
N ALA A 46 -11.15 3.97 -11.18
CA ALA A 46 -11.58 2.95 -12.13
C ALA A 46 -13.02 2.45 -11.84
N TYR A 47 -13.42 2.41 -10.57
CA TYR A 47 -14.79 2.09 -10.16
C TYR A 47 -15.79 3.16 -10.60
N LEU A 48 -15.47 4.44 -10.39
CA LEU A 48 -16.31 5.56 -10.84
C LEU A 48 -16.44 5.61 -12.36
N GLU A 49 -15.37 5.27 -13.08
CA GLU A 49 -15.33 5.18 -14.54
C GLU A 49 -15.98 3.89 -15.10
N ARG A 50 -16.50 3.00 -14.24
CA ARG A 50 -17.09 1.68 -14.60
C ARG A 50 -16.15 0.75 -15.38
N ILE A 51 -14.83 0.93 -15.23
CA ILE A 51 -13.79 0.10 -15.85
C ILE A 51 -12.98 -0.69 -14.82
N PHE A 52 -13.53 -0.84 -13.60
CA PHE A 52 -12.83 -1.52 -12.51
C PHE A 52 -12.69 -3.03 -12.78
N ASP A 53 -11.45 -3.49 -12.90
CA ASP A 53 -11.10 -4.90 -12.90
C ASP A 53 -10.39 -5.26 -11.58
N PRO A 54 -10.94 -6.20 -10.77
CA PRO A 54 -10.33 -6.62 -9.51
C PRO A 54 -8.91 -7.18 -9.66
N LYS A 55 -8.60 -7.89 -10.75
CA LYS A 55 -7.27 -8.45 -11.00
C LYS A 55 -6.28 -7.32 -11.25
N VAL A 56 -6.66 -6.32 -12.06
CA VAL A 56 -5.81 -5.15 -12.34
C VAL A 56 -5.56 -4.36 -11.05
N PHE A 57 -6.59 -4.18 -10.22
CA PHE A 57 -6.43 -3.54 -8.92
C PHE A 57 -5.43 -4.27 -8.01
N VAL A 58 -5.59 -5.59 -7.84
CA VAL A 58 -4.70 -6.38 -6.97
C VAL A 58 -3.26 -6.35 -7.49
N VAL A 59 -3.06 -6.52 -8.81
CA VAL A 59 -1.73 -6.45 -9.42
C VAL A 59 -1.11 -5.07 -9.21
N SER A 60 -1.86 -4.00 -9.48
CA SER A 60 -1.40 -2.61 -9.28
C SER A 60 -1.04 -2.33 -7.82
N PHE A 61 -1.89 -2.74 -6.88
CA PHE A 61 -1.64 -2.57 -5.44
C PHE A 61 -0.36 -3.27 -4.99
N VAL A 62 -0.20 -4.54 -5.32
CA VAL A 62 0.99 -5.32 -4.94
C VAL A 62 2.25 -4.73 -5.59
N PHE A 63 2.21 -4.40 -6.88
CA PHE A 63 3.36 -3.83 -7.57
C PHE A 63 3.76 -2.46 -7.03
N ASN A 64 2.82 -1.54 -6.82
CA ASN A 64 3.12 -0.20 -6.31
C ASN A 64 3.77 -0.27 -4.92
N VAL A 65 3.22 -1.08 -4.00
CA VAL A 65 3.78 -1.24 -2.66
C VAL A 65 5.17 -1.88 -2.70
N LEU A 66 5.36 -2.93 -3.50
CA LEU A 66 6.66 -3.61 -3.64
C LEU A 66 7.72 -2.69 -4.26
N VAL A 67 7.38 -1.98 -5.34
CA VAL A 67 8.30 -1.06 -6.01
C VAL A 67 8.66 0.09 -5.07
N ALA A 68 7.71 0.65 -4.34
CA ALA A 68 7.97 1.72 -3.38
C ALA A 68 8.92 1.26 -2.26
N ALA A 69 8.68 0.08 -1.69
CA ALA A 69 9.59 -0.50 -0.70
C ALA A 69 11.00 -0.78 -1.27
N LEU A 70 11.08 -1.26 -2.52
CA LEU A 70 12.35 -1.50 -3.19
C LEU A 70 13.12 -0.20 -3.45
N ILE A 71 12.44 0.89 -3.81
CA ILE A 71 13.07 2.20 -4.00
C ILE A 71 13.68 2.69 -2.68
N VAL A 72 12.97 2.53 -1.56
CA VAL A 72 13.51 2.85 -0.23
C VAL A 72 14.73 1.99 0.09
N TYR A 73 14.66 0.69 -0.19
CA TYR A 73 15.78 -0.23 0.01
C TYR A 73 17.01 0.20 -0.79
N VAL A 74 16.83 0.56 -2.06
CA VAL A 74 17.91 1.05 -2.90
C VAL A 74 18.45 2.38 -2.37
N GLY A 75 17.59 3.29 -1.89
CA GLY A 75 18.02 4.54 -1.25
C GLY A 75 18.87 4.32 0.01
N ASP A 76 18.47 3.36 0.85
CA ASP A 76 19.22 2.95 2.03
C ASP A 76 20.61 2.41 1.66
N GLN A 77 20.69 1.54 0.65
CA GLN A 77 21.98 1.04 0.13
C GLN A 77 22.88 2.12 -0.49
N LEU A 78 22.29 3.20 -0.99
CA LEU A 78 23.01 4.36 -1.54
C LEU A 78 23.42 5.37 -0.47
N GLY A 79 23.12 5.12 0.82
CA GLY A 79 23.47 6.00 1.94
C GLY A 79 22.63 7.27 2.03
N VAL A 80 21.46 7.29 1.41
CA VAL A 80 20.48 8.38 1.45
C VAL A 80 19.19 8.01 2.20
N GLY A 81 19.19 6.85 2.87
CA GLY A 81 18.10 6.35 3.72
C GLY A 81 18.06 6.96 5.12
#